data_AF-A0A3D5KFQ8-F1
#
_entry.id   AF-A0A3D5KFQ8-F1
#
_cell.length_a   1.000
_cell.length_b   1.000
_cell.length_c   1.000
_cell.angle_alpha   90.00
_cell.angle_beta   90.00
_cell.angle_gamma   90.00
#
_symmetry.space_group_name_H-M   'P 1'
#
loop_
_entity.id
_entity.type
_entity.pdbx_description
1 polymer ?
#
loop_
_entity_poly.entity_id
_entity_poly.type
_entity_poly.pdbx_seq_one_letter_code
_entity_poly.pdbx_strand_id
1 'polypeptide(L)'
;MTIWIAVVVYLVVLVFALALCKAAGDADRRSEIEYLKRQKEKFNMDIIVKEWVSHNEAEIYTVSCGGVSGGWFNRSNEGHRWKDYIKTFDDNVKLYLEAIRKEVIDNNLKFGGNTHREEMTPLFSDDTIGRFSYRAWGDLMAAIWSEEENKNYSCIHFYMTLPGEWAVWDFIASKKV
;
A
#
# COMPACT_ATOMS: atom_id res chain seq x y z
N MET A 1 48.90 18.55 43.98
CA MET A 1 47.44 18.47 44.27
C MET A 1 46.59 18.72 43.03
N THR A 2 46.92 19.72 42.21
CA THR A 2 46.22 20.06 40.95
C THR A 2 46.23 18.97 39.87
N ILE A 3 47.34 18.25 39.70
CA ILE A 3 47.45 17.16 38.69
C ILE A 3 46.48 16.00 38.99
N TRP A 4 46.34 15.62 40.26
CA TRP A 4 45.42 14.56 40.67
C TRP A 4 43.95 14.94 40.43
N ILE A 5 43.60 16.20 40.68
CA ILE A 5 42.25 16.72 40.40
C ILE A 5 41.97 16.66 38.89
N ALA A 6 42.93 17.06 38.05
CA ALA A 6 42.78 17.01 36.59
C ALA A 6 42.59 15.57 36.07
N VAL A 7 43.33 14.59 36.61
CA VAL A 7 43.17 13.17 36.25
C VAL A 7 41.80 12.63 36.65
N VAL A 8 41.32 12.98 37.86
CA VAL A 8 39.99 12.55 38.32
C VAL A 8 38.88 13.16 37.46
N VAL A 9 38.97 14.45 37.14
CA VAL A 9 38.00 15.12 36.24
C VAL A 9 38.01 14.47 34.86
N TYR A 10 39.18 14.19 34.29
CA TYR A 10 39.30 13.51 33.00
C TYR A 10 38.65 12.12 33.01
N LEU A 11 38.89 11.32 34.06
CA LEU A 11 38.27 10.00 34.20
C LEU A 11 36.75 10.07 34.32
N VAL A 12 36.22 11.03 35.07
CA VAL A 12 34.77 11.24 35.19
C VAL A 12 34.15 11.62 33.84
N VAL A 13 34.78 12.52 33.10
CA VAL A 13 34.32 12.91 31.76
C VAL A 13 34.38 11.72 30.80
N LEU A 14 35.44 10.91 30.84
CA LEU A 14 35.58 9.72 30.00
C LEU A 14 34.49 8.68 30.30
N VAL A 15 34.23 8.39 31.58
CA VAL A 15 33.18 7.45 32.00
C VAL A 15 31.81 7.96 31.56
N PHE A 16 31.55 9.26 31.69
CA PHE A 16 30.29 9.86 31.25
C PHE A 16 30.12 9.78 29.72
N ALA A 17 31.17 10.05 28.95
CA ALA A 17 31.15 9.92 27.49
C ALA A 17 30.87 8.47 27.04
N LEU A 18 31.51 7.49 27.67
CA LEU A 18 31.27 6.07 27.38
C LEU A 18 29.84 5.64 27.73
N ALA A 19 29.29 6.14 28.84
CA ALA A 19 27.90 5.89 29.22
C ALA A 19 26.90 6.47 28.20
N LEU A 20 27.16 7.67 27.68
CA LEU A 20 26.34 8.28 26.62
C LEU A 20 26.41 7.49 25.31
N CYS A 21 27.60 7.08 24.87
CA CYS A 21 27.76 6.26 23.67
C CYS A 21 27.01 4.92 23.78
N LYS A 22 27.07 4.28 24.95
CA LYS A 22 26.32 3.05 25.21
C LYS A 22 24.81 3.30 25.20
N ALA A 23 24.34 4.36 25.85
CA ALA A 23 22.93 4.71 25.89
C ALA A 23 22.37 5.01 24.48
N ALA A 24 23.13 5.71 23.63
CA ALA A 24 22.75 5.97 22.25
C ALA A 24 22.67 4.66 21.43
N GLY A 25 23.66 3.78 21.54
CA GLY A 25 23.63 2.48 20.86
C GLY A 25 22.52 1.55 21.34
N ASP A 26 22.22 1.55 22.64
CA ASP A 26 21.11 0.78 23.21
C ASP A 26 19.74 1.34 22.79
N ALA A 27 19.60 2.66 22.64
CA ALA A 27 18.38 3.29 22.13
C ALA A 27 18.12 2.96 20.65
N ASP A 28 19.16 3.00 19.82
CA ASP A 28 19.09 2.65 18.40
C ASP A 28 18.62 1.20 18.21
N ARG A 29 19.27 0.26 18.91
CA ARG A 29 18.91 -1.17 18.89
C ARG A 29 17.49 -1.42 19.37
N ARG A 30 17.02 -0.70 20.40
CA ARG A 30 15.62 -0.81 20.86
C ARG A 30 14.65 -0.36 19.77
N SER A 31 14.96 0.73 19.08
CA SER A 31 14.12 1.24 18.00
C SER A 31 14.03 0.25 16.83
N GLU A 32 15.15 -0.39 16.48
CA GLU A 32 15.19 -1.45 15.47
C GLU A 32 14.39 -2.69 15.90
N ILE A 33 14.53 -3.15 17.15
CA ILE A 33 13.75 -4.27 17.68
C ILE A 33 12.25 -3.96 17.66
N GLU A 34 11.84 -2.76 18.07
CA GLU A 34 10.44 -2.34 18.01
C GLU A 34 9.90 -2.23 16.58
N TYR A 35 10.73 -1.80 15.64
CA TYR A 35 10.39 -1.79 14.22
C TYR A 35 10.16 -3.22 13.69
N LEU A 36 11.12 -4.13 13.93
CA LEU A 36 11.01 -5.53 13.52
C LEU A 36 9.83 -6.24 14.19
N LYS A 37 9.55 -5.93 15.45
CA LYS A 37 8.39 -6.47 16.17
C LYS A 37 7.09 -6.01 15.53
N ARG A 38 6.95 -4.72 15.22
CA ARG A 38 5.77 -4.18 14.50
C ARG A 38 5.60 -4.78 13.12
N GLN A 39 6.69 -4.94 12.36
CA GLN A 39 6.64 -5.61 11.05
C GLN A 39 6.18 -7.07 11.18
N LYS A 40 6.68 -7.80 12.19
CA LYS A 40 6.30 -9.19 12.45
C LYS A 40 4.84 -9.32 12.91
N GLU A 41 4.38 -8.43 13.80
CA GLU A 41 2.98 -8.38 14.23
C GLU A 41 2.06 -8.09 13.05
N LYS A 42 2.43 -7.13 12.19
CA LYS A 42 1.72 -6.81 10.96
C LYS A 42 1.67 -7.98 9.98
N PHE A 43 2.78 -8.69 9.79
CA PHE A 43 2.82 -9.86 8.91
C PHE A 43 1.98 -11.04 9.43
N ASN A 44 1.79 -11.13 10.76
CA ASN A 44 0.92 -12.11 11.38
C ASN A 44 -0.55 -11.68 11.44
N MET A 45 -0.86 -10.44 11.06
CA MET A 45 -2.22 -9.92 11.06
C MET A 45 -2.88 -10.21 9.71
N ASP A 46 -4.11 -10.72 9.75
CA ASP A 46 -4.91 -10.92 8.55
C ASP A 46 -5.44 -9.57 8.09
N ILE A 47 -4.80 -9.00 7.06
CA ILE A 47 -5.19 -7.71 6.49
C ILE A 47 -6.42 -7.93 5.61
N ILE A 48 -7.51 -7.28 5.97
CA ILE A 48 -8.77 -7.29 5.21
C ILE A 48 -9.23 -5.86 4.94
N VAL A 49 -10.04 -5.68 3.89
CA VAL A 49 -10.79 -4.45 3.71
C VAL A 49 -11.90 -4.43 4.76
N LYS A 50 -11.80 -3.50 5.70
CA LYS A 50 -12.73 -3.32 6.81
C LYS A 50 -13.99 -2.60 6.34
N GLU A 51 -13.81 -1.53 5.57
CA GLU A 51 -14.88 -0.71 5.02
C GLU A 51 -14.41 0.10 3.81
N TRP A 52 -15.37 0.58 3.02
CA TRP A 52 -15.14 1.53 1.94
C TRP A 52 -15.59 2.91 2.42
N VAL A 53 -14.67 3.86 2.47
CA VAL A 53 -14.91 5.21 2.98
C VAL A 53 -14.83 6.25 1.88
N SER A 54 -15.56 7.35 2.07
CA SER A 54 -15.52 8.51 1.18
C SER A 54 -14.22 9.30 1.31
N HIS A 55 -13.97 10.22 0.37
CA HIS A 55 -12.80 11.09 0.40
C HIS A 55 -12.60 11.81 1.74
N ASN A 56 -13.67 12.40 2.27
CA ASN A 56 -13.63 13.20 3.49
C ASN A 56 -13.36 12.33 4.73
N GLU A 57 -13.94 11.12 4.77
CA GLU A 57 -13.70 10.17 5.86
C GLU A 57 -12.27 9.61 5.80
N ALA A 58 -11.71 9.46 4.60
CA ALA A 58 -10.34 9.00 4.43
C ALA A 58 -9.30 10.03 4.92
N GLU A 59 -9.64 11.33 5.03
CA GLU A 59 -8.69 12.39 5.38
C GLU A 59 -8.02 12.22 6.75
N ILE A 60 -8.73 11.61 7.72
CA ILE A 60 -8.24 11.41 9.08
C ILE A 60 -7.08 10.41 9.16
N TYR A 61 -6.93 9.55 8.15
CA TYR A 61 -5.91 8.50 8.12
C TYR A 61 -4.63 9.01 7.44
N THR A 62 -3.51 8.84 8.14
CA THR A 62 -2.19 9.37 7.71
C THR A 62 -1.30 8.31 7.06
N VAL A 63 -1.56 7.02 7.31
CA VAL A 63 -0.79 5.90 6.77
C VAL A 63 -1.51 5.34 5.54
N SER A 64 -0.84 5.39 4.38
CA SER A 64 -1.40 4.89 3.12
C SER A 64 -0.52 3.82 2.49
N CYS A 65 -1.14 2.79 1.92
CA CYS A 65 -0.44 1.78 1.12
C CYS A 65 -0.31 2.17 -0.37
N GLY A 66 -0.88 3.30 -0.80
CA GLY A 66 -1.14 3.63 -2.21
C GLY A 66 -0.19 4.63 -2.89
N GLY A 67 1.08 4.66 -2.49
CA GLY A 67 2.13 5.48 -3.14
C GLY A 67 2.59 5.01 -4.53
N VAL A 68 1.80 4.19 -5.22
CA VAL A 68 2.21 3.59 -6.49
C VAL A 68 1.94 4.58 -7.62
N SER A 69 3.00 5.08 -8.24
CA SER A 69 2.92 5.82 -9.51
C SER A 69 2.34 4.88 -10.56
N GLY A 70 1.06 5.03 -10.89
CA GLY A 70 0.42 4.19 -11.91
C GLY A 70 1.09 4.35 -13.28
N GLY A 71 0.87 3.37 -14.15
CA GLY A 71 1.44 3.31 -15.49
C GLY A 71 2.19 2.05 -15.83
N TRP A 72 1.98 1.00 -15.04
CA TRP A 72 2.61 -0.28 -15.23
C TRP A 72 1.78 -1.20 -16.13
N PHE A 73 0.44 -1.18 -16.00
CA PHE A 73 -0.43 -1.93 -16.90
C PHE A 73 -0.44 -1.22 -18.27
N ASN A 74 0.29 -1.81 -19.21
CA ASN A 74 0.68 -1.19 -20.47
C ASN A 74 -0.52 -0.63 -21.26
N ARG A 75 -0.27 0.40 -22.08
CA ARG A 75 -1.22 0.89 -23.09
C ARG A 75 -1.32 -0.05 -24.29
N SER A 76 -0.45 -1.05 -24.39
CA SER A 76 -0.50 -2.09 -25.41
C SER A 76 -1.33 -3.29 -24.93
N ASN A 77 -2.07 -3.90 -25.86
CA ASN A 77 -2.96 -5.05 -25.65
C ASN A 77 -2.24 -6.36 -25.23
N GLU A 78 -1.01 -6.28 -24.71
CA GLU A 78 -0.31 -7.43 -24.14
C GLU A 78 -0.99 -7.77 -22.81
N GLY A 79 -1.66 -8.92 -22.80
CA GLY A 79 -2.53 -9.34 -21.70
C GLY A 79 -1.74 -9.65 -20.44
N HIS A 80 -1.48 -8.62 -19.63
CA HIS A 80 -0.99 -8.81 -18.28
C HIS A 80 -2.08 -9.41 -17.39
N ARG A 81 -1.65 -10.01 -16.29
CA ARG A 81 -2.46 -10.79 -15.36
C ARG A 81 -2.12 -10.42 -13.93
N TRP A 82 -2.97 -10.80 -12.97
CA TRP A 82 -2.75 -10.50 -11.56
C TRP A 82 -1.36 -10.94 -11.07
N LYS A 83 -0.98 -12.17 -11.44
CA LYS A 83 0.33 -12.77 -11.10
C LYS A 83 1.52 -11.94 -11.57
N ASP A 84 1.37 -11.17 -12.65
CA ASP A 84 2.44 -10.35 -13.20
C ASP A 84 2.48 -9.01 -12.46
N TYR A 85 1.31 -8.45 -12.15
CA TYR A 85 1.16 -7.22 -11.37
C TYR A 85 1.73 -7.35 -9.95
N ILE A 86 1.32 -8.39 -9.21
CA ILE A 86 1.67 -8.54 -7.79
C ILE A 86 3.18 -8.74 -7.55
N LYS A 87 3.93 -9.24 -8.55
CA LYS A 87 5.38 -9.43 -8.48
C LYS A 87 6.17 -8.13 -8.38
N THR A 88 5.58 -7.01 -8.75
CA THR A 88 6.25 -5.71 -8.77
C THR A 88 6.28 -5.00 -7.43
N PHE A 89 5.54 -5.52 -6.45
CA PHE A 89 5.39 -4.91 -5.14
C PHE A 89 6.22 -5.63 -4.09
N ASP A 90 6.54 -4.92 -3.01
CA ASP A 90 7.11 -5.50 -1.81
C ASP A 90 6.04 -6.28 -1.03
N ASP A 91 6.46 -7.30 -0.27
CA ASP A 91 5.52 -8.19 0.45
C ASP A 91 4.58 -7.42 1.39
N ASN A 92 5.06 -6.34 2.00
CA ASN A 92 4.25 -5.46 2.84
C ASN A 92 3.08 -4.80 2.11
N VAL A 93 3.24 -4.50 0.82
CA VAL A 93 2.19 -3.89 -0.01
C VAL A 93 1.29 -4.99 -0.58
N LYS A 94 1.85 -6.16 -0.93
CA LYS A 94 1.08 -7.29 -1.46
C LYS A 94 -0.08 -7.70 -0.56
N LEU A 95 0.11 -7.68 0.77
CA LEU A 95 -0.95 -8.01 1.73
C LEU A 95 -2.21 -7.16 1.51
N TYR A 96 -2.05 -5.85 1.33
CA TYR A 96 -3.17 -4.93 1.06
C TYR A 96 -3.77 -5.13 -0.33
N LEU A 97 -2.93 -5.38 -1.33
CA LEU A 97 -3.40 -5.58 -2.71
C LEU A 97 -4.20 -6.88 -2.84
N GLU A 98 -3.78 -7.96 -2.19
CA GLU A 98 -4.55 -9.21 -2.13
C GLU A 98 -5.84 -9.04 -1.33
N ALA A 99 -5.82 -8.27 -0.23
CA ALA A 99 -7.03 -7.94 0.53
C ALA A 99 -8.06 -7.20 -0.35
N ILE A 100 -7.62 -6.18 -1.12
CA ILE A 100 -8.46 -5.48 -2.08
C ILE A 100 -8.98 -6.45 -3.15
N ARG A 101 -8.09 -7.27 -3.75
CA ARG A 101 -8.48 -8.22 -4.80
C ARG A 101 -9.57 -9.16 -4.33
N LYS A 102 -9.39 -9.77 -3.16
CA LYS A 102 -10.36 -10.69 -2.56
C LYS A 102 -11.70 -9.99 -2.37
N GLU A 103 -11.70 -8.81 -1.74
CA GLU A 103 -12.93 -8.04 -1.50
C GLU A 103 -13.64 -7.65 -2.80
N VAL A 104 -12.89 -7.20 -3.80
CA VAL A 104 -13.38 -6.83 -5.12
C VAL A 104 -14.03 -8.01 -5.84
N ILE A 105 -13.42 -9.20 -5.80
CA ILE A 105 -13.97 -10.40 -6.44
C ILE A 105 -15.20 -10.90 -5.69
N ASP A 106 -15.09 -11.06 -4.36
CA ASP A 106 -16.16 -11.61 -3.52
C ASP A 106 -17.46 -10.79 -3.62
N ASN A 107 -17.34 -9.47 -3.79
CA ASN A 107 -18.47 -8.54 -3.91
C ASN A 107 -18.74 -8.08 -5.36
N ASN A 108 -18.02 -8.61 -6.35
CA ASN A 108 -18.15 -8.25 -7.77
C ASN A 108 -18.08 -6.73 -8.03
N LEU A 109 -17.11 -6.06 -7.40
CA LEU A 109 -16.95 -4.60 -7.49
C LEU A 109 -16.19 -4.21 -8.76
N LYS A 110 -16.83 -3.47 -9.65
CA LYS A 110 -16.22 -3.03 -10.91
C LYS A 110 -16.42 -1.53 -11.11
N PHE A 111 -15.46 -0.73 -10.64
CA PHE A 111 -15.51 0.73 -10.71
C PHE A 111 -14.15 1.35 -11.02
N GLY A 112 -14.17 2.54 -11.60
CA GLY A 112 -12.97 3.26 -12.00
C GLY A 112 -12.38 4.17 -10.91
N GLY A 113 -11.25 4.79 -11.22
CA GLY A 113 -10.50 5.64 -10.29
C GLY A 113 -11.26 6.84 -9.75
N ASN A 114 -12.32 7.31 -10.44
CA ASN A 114 -13.17 8.38 -9.93
C ASN A 114 -13.96 7.96 -8.70
N THR A 115 -14.72 6.86 -8.79
CA THR A 115 -15.45 6.30 -7.66
C THR A 115 -14.50 5.93 -6.52
N HIS A 116 -13.33 5.37 -6.84
CA HIS A 116 -12.31 5.08 -5.83
C HIS A 116 -11.93 6.31 -4.99
N ARG A 117 -11.66 7.44 -5.66
CA ARG A 117 -11.16 8.65 -5.01
C ARG A 117 -12.22 9.36 -4.19
N GLU A 118 -13.44 9.42 -4.72
CA GLU A 118 -14.51 10.25 -4.15
C GLU A 118 -15.33 9.47 -3.11
N GLU A 119 -15.63 8.19 -3.38
CA GLU A 119 -16.68 7.44 -2.68
C GLU A 119 -16.19 6.12 -2.07
N MET A 120 -15.22 5.45 -2.69
CA MET A 120 -14.84 4.07 -2.37
C MET A 120 -13.33 3.91 -2.21
N THR A 121 -12.79 4.52 -1.15
CA THR A 121 -11.41 4.27 -0.71
C THR A 121 -11.40 3.14 0.33
N PRO A 122 -10.61 2.07 0.16
CA PRO A 122 -10.60 0.96 1.11
C PRO A 122 -9.85 1.37 2.39
N LEU A 123 -10.49 1.17 3.53
CA LEU A 123 -9.87 1.18 4.85
C LEU A 123 -9.58 -0.26 5.27
N PHE A 124 -8.39 -0.50 5.79
CA PHE A 124 -7.95 -1.83 6.21
C PHE A 124 -8.14 -2.08 7.70
N SER A 125 -8.06 -3.35 8.11
CA SER A 125 -8.19 -3.78 9.51
C SER A 125 -7.12 -3.21 10.45
N ASP A 126 -6.02 -2.66 9.93
CA ASP A 126 -4.95 -2.00 10.68
C ASP A 126 -5.00 -0.46 10.61
N ASP A 127 -6.14 0.10 10.22
CA ASP A 127 -6.38 1.53 10.01
C ASP A 127 -5.48 2.17 8.92
N THR A 128 -4.83 1.36 8.07
CA THR A 128 -4.19 1.85 6.84
C THR A 128 -5.26 2.20 5.81
N ILE A 129 -5.02 3.24 5.01
CA ILE A 129 -5.91 3.65 3.91
C ILE A 129 -5.30 3.32 2.54
N GLY A 130 -6.09 2.79 1.61
CA GLY A 130 -5.63 2.50 0.25
C GLY A 130 -5.83 3.67 -0.71
N ARG A 131 -5.07 4.77 -0.58
CA ARG A 131 -5.21 5.92 -1.49
C ARG A 131 -4.41 5.73 -2.79
N PHE A 132 -5.07 5.42 -3.89
CA PHE A 132 -4.41 5.28 -5.20
C PHE A 132 -4.70 6.47 -6.12
N SER A 133 -3.75 6.80 -7.00
CA SER A 133 -4.05 7.68 -8.14
C SER A 133 -5.06 7.00 -9.10
N TYR A 134 -5.79 7.78 -9.91
CA TYR A 134 -6.69 7.24 -10.95
C TYR A 134 -6.00 6.17 -11.81
N ARG A 135 -4.73 6.40 -12.15
CA ARG A 135 -3.92 5.48 -12.96
C ARG A 135 -3.58 4.20 -12.21
N ALA A 136 -3.17 4.34 -10.95
CA ALA A 136 -2.79 3.19 -10.13
C ALA A 136 -4.00 2.31 -9.81
N TRP A 137 -5.15 2.92 -9.50
CA TRP A 137 -6.41 2.20 -9.37
C TRP A 137 -6.80 1.50 -10.68
N GLY A 138 -6.66 2.20 -11.80
CA GLY A 138 -6.93 1.64 -13.11
C GLY A 138 -6.06 0.41 -13.42
N ASP A 139 -4.76 0.47 -13.11
CA ASP A 139 -3.84 -0.66 -13.26
C ASP A 139 -4.23 -1.83 -12.35
N LEU A 140 -4.58 -1.56 -11.09
CA LEU A 140 -4.99 -2.56 -10.12
C LEU A 140 -6.24 -3.32 -10.58
N MET A 141 -7.29 -2.59 -10.94
CA MET A 141 -8.55 -3.18 -11.38
C MET A 141 -8.40 -3.90 -12.72
N ALA A 142 -7.58 -3.38 -13.64
CA ALA A 142 -7.25 -4.07 -14.87
C ALA A 142 -6.55 -5.40 -14.58
N ALA A 143 -5.59 -5.44 -13.66
CA ALA A 143 -4.90 -6.67 -13.27
C ALA A 143 -5.84 -7.73 -12.67
N ILE A 144 -6.74 -7.31 -11.77
CA ILE A 144 -7.72 -8.19 -11.12
C ILE A 144 -8.66 -8.78 -12.16
N TRP A 145 -9.36 -7.93 -12.90
CA TRP A 145 -10.41 -8.38 -13.82
C TRP A 145 -9.85 -9.04 -15.08
N SER A 146 -8.62 -8.74 -15.47
CA SER A 146 -7.95 -9.48 -16.54
C SER A 146 -7.64 -10.92 -16.18
N GLU A 147 -7.28 -11.17 -14.92
CA GLU A 147 -7.14 -12.53 -14.40
C GLU A 147 -8.50 -13.22 -14.32
N GLU A 148 -9.45 -12.57 -13.65
CA GLU A 148 -10.73 -13.19 -13.29
C GLU A 148 -11.58 -13.54 -14.52
N GLU A 149 -11.66 -12.65 -15.50
CA GLU A 149 -12.47 -12.87 -16.71
C GLU A 149 -11.66 -13.45 -17.88
N ASN A 150 -10.35 -13.65 -17.71
CA ASN A 150 -9.42 -14.00 -18.79
C ASN A 150 -9.54 -13.08 -20.03
N LYS A 151 -9.77 -11.78 -19.80
CA LYS A 151 -9.86 -10.75 -20.85
C LYS A 151 -8.71 -9.77 -20.73
N ASN A 152 -8.31 -9.16 -21.83
CA ASN A 152 -7.25 -8.14 -21.80
C ASN A 152 -7.88 -6.76 -21.54
N TYR A 153 -7.83 -6.35 -20.27
CA TYR A 153 -8.12 -4.99 -19.85
C TYR A 153 -6.83 -4.17 -19.82
N SER A 154 -7.00 -2.87 -19.82
CA SER A 154 -5.94 -1.89 -19.64
C SER A 154 -6.40 -0.84 -18.65
N CYS A 155 -5.47 -0.04 -18.11
CA CYS A 155 -5.81 0.95 -17.10
C CYS A 155 -6.89 1.94 -17.57
N ILE A 156 -6.98 2.21 -18.88
CA ILE A 156 -7.98 3.11 -19.47
C ILE A 156 -9.41 2.61 -19.23
N HIS A 157 -9.62 1.29 -19.20
CA HIS A 157 -10.92 0.72 -18.90
C HIS A 157 -11.39 1.02 -17.47
N PHE A 158 -10.48 1.36 -16.55
CA PHE A 158 -10.75 1.60 -15.14
C PHE A 158 -10.25 2.98 -14.66
N TYR A 159 -9.84 3.88 -15.56
CA TYR A 159 -9.19 5.13 -15.19
C TYR A 159 -10.18 6.15 -14.58
N MET A 160 -11.23 6.49 -15.33
CA MET A 160 -12.32 7.38 -14.90
C MET A 160 -13.70 6.77 -15.16
N THR A 161 -13.76 5.49 -15.53
CA THR A 161 -14.99 4.81 -15.91
C THR A 161 -15.98 4.81 -14.77
N LEU A 162 -17.15 5.40 -15.01
CA LEU A 162 -18.24 5.40 -14.05
C LEU A 162 -18.91 4.02 -14.03
N PRO A 163 -19.47 3.56 -12.89
CA PRO A 163 -20.14 2.26 -12.81
C PRO A 163 -21.18 2.01 -13.92
N GLY A 164 -21.91 3.05 -14.35
CA GLY A 164 -22.90 2.97 -15.43
C GLY A 164 -22.33 2.87 -16.85
N GLU A 165 -21.04 3.11 -17.05
CA GLU A 165 -20.38 3.03 -18.36
C GLU A 165 -19.92 1.61 -18.71
N TRP A 166 -19.86 0.69 -17.74
CA TRP A 166 -19.50 -0.71 -17.99
C TRP A 166 -20.49 -1.42 -18.91
N ALA A 167 -21.79 -1.11 -18.80
CA ALA A 167 -22.80 -1.62 -19.73
C ALA A 167 -22.53 -1.20 -21.18
N VAL A 168 -21.94 -0.01 -21.39
CA VAL A 168 -21.56 0.50 -22.72
C VAL A 168 -20.31 -0.22 -23.23
N TRP A 169 -19.32 -0.48 -22.35
CA TRP A 169 -18.13 -1.24 -22.71
C TRP A 169 -18.43 -2.71 -23.03
N ASP A 170 -19.30 -3.36 -22.26
CA ASP A 170 -19.76 -4.73 -22.55
C ASP A 170 -20.52 -4.80 -23.88
N PHE A 171 -21.36 -3.80 -24.16
CA PHE A 171 -22.03 -3.67 -25.46
C PHE A 171 -21.03 -3.48 -26.62
N ILE A 172 -20.04 -2.58 -26.49
CA ILE A 172 -19.03 -2.35 -27.53
C ILE A 172 -18.16 -3.60 -27.76
N ALA A 173 -17.77 -4.29 -26.68
CA ALA A 173 -17.00 -5.53 -26.77
C ALA A 173 -17.79 -6.66 -27.45
N SER A 174 -19.10 -6.77 -27.20
CA SER A 174 -19.98 -7.76 -27.85
C SER A 174 -20.18 -7.54 -29.35
N LYS A 175 -19.92 -6.33 -29.84
CA LYS A 175 -20.08 -5.94 -31.25
C LYS A 175 -18.82 -6.14 -32.11
N LYS A 176 -17.68 -6.45 -31.49
CA LYS A 176 -16.45 -6.83 -32.21
C LYS A 176 -16.36 -8.36 -32.31
N VAL A 177 -17.21 -8.93 -33.18
CA VAL A 177 -17.09 -10.30 -33.71
C VAL A 177 -16.89 -10.19 -35.21
#